data_AF-A0A1V4ZDP6-F1
#
_entry.id   AF-A0A1V4ZDP6-F1
#
_cell.length_a   1.000
_cell.length_b   1.000
_cell.length_c   1.000
_cell.angle_alpha   90.00
_cell.angle_beta   90.00
_cell.angle_gamma   90.00
#
_symmetry.space_group_name_H-M   'P 1'
#
loop_
_entity.id
_entity.type
_entity.pdbx_description
1 polymer ?
#
loop_
_entity_poly.entity_id
_entity_poly.type
_entity_poly.pdbx_seq_one_letter_code
_entity_poly.pdbx_strand_id
1 'polypeptide(L)'
;MQTTESERLLILEKKEEVCRLSLEILDIIHQPKTDSDDVIEVKKRMIRILALLNGLASYGFPGRDLDAVMRLVLRFFSMQGRGKEDYLQGIPLCELFCITVNAIEFTQGWIPPVIRAQVPPYDILMKK
;
A
#
# COMPACT_ATOMS: atom_id res chain seq x y z
N MET A 1 -25.51 -4.23 -8.47
CA MET A 1 -25.06 -3.76 -9.79
C MET A 1 -24.04 -4.74 -10.32
N GLN A 2 -24.25 -5.29 -11.52
CA GLN A 2 -23.17 -5.94 -12.28
C GLN A 2 -22.35 -4.82 -12.92
N THR A 3 -21.06 -4.72 -12.57
CA THR A 3 -20.09 -3.90 -13.31
C THR A 3 -20.08 -4.30 -14.79
N THR A 4 -20.12 -3.29 -15.64
CA THR A 4 -20.01 -3.38 -17.10
C THR A 4 -18.60 -3.86 -17.50
N GLU A 5 -18.45 -4.37 -18.72
CA GLU A 5 -17.16 -4.80 -19.27
C GLU A 5 -16.10 -3.68 -19.23
N SER A 6 -16.51 -2.45 -19.54
CA SER A 6 -15.66 -1.26 -19.47
C SER A 6 -15.18 -0.93 -18.06
N GLU A 7 -16.04 -1.08 -17.04
CA GLU A 7 -15.65 -0.88 -15.64
C GLU A 7 -14.71 -1.99 -15.17
N ARG A 8 -14.92 -3.24 -15.61
CA ARG A 8 -14.02 -4.35 -15.30
C ARG A 8 -12.62 -4.14 -15.89
N LEU A 9 -12.53 -3.67 -17.14
CA LEU A 9 -11.27 -3.30 -17.78
C LEU A 9 -10.56 -2.18 -17.01
N LEU A 10 -11.27 -1.12 -16.65
CA LEU A 10 -10.70 -0.02 -15.87
C LEU A 10 -10.17 -0.49 -14.50
N ILE A 11 -10.92 -1.36 -13.81
CA ILE A 11 -10.49 -1.93 -12.52
C ILE A 11 -9.19 -2.73 -12.70
N LEU A 12 -9.09 -3.51 -13.78
CA LEU A 12 -7.91 -4.33 -14.07
C LEU A 12 -6.69 -3.46 -14.36
N GLU A 13 -6.80 -2.46 -15.23
CA GLU A 13 -5.73 -1.50 -15.53
C GLU A 13 -5.22 -0.79 -14.28
N LYS A 14 -6.14 -0.36 -13.41
CA LYS A 14 -5.78 0.33 -12.16
C LYS A 14 -5.13 -0.61 -11.15
N LYS A 15 -5.53 -1.89 -11.11
CA LYS A 15 -4.88 -2.91 -10.28
C LYS A 15 -3.47 -3.22 -10.77
N GLU A 16 -3.27 -3.30 -12.08
CA GLU A 16 -1.93 -3.43 -12.68
C GLU A 16 -1.06 -2.21 -12.35
N GLU A 17 -1.63 -1.00 -12.39
CA GLU A 17 -0.92 0.22 -11.99
C GLU A 17 -0.50 0.18 -10.51
N VAL A 18 -1.36 -0.28 -9.60
CA VAL A 18 -1.03 -0.48 -8.18
C VAL A 18 0.10 -1.50 -8.00
N CYS A 19 0.04 -2.62 -8.73
CA CYS A 19 1.06 -3.67 -8.69
C CYS A 19 2.42 -3.13 -9.15
N ARG A 20 2.45 -2.44 -10.30
CA ARG A 20 3.67 -1.82 -10.82
C ARG A 20 4.29 -0.82 -9.83
N LEU A 21 3.48 0.08 -9.27
CA LEU A 21 3.97 1.06 -8.29
C LEU A 21 4.47 0.40 -7.01
N SER A 22 3.87 -0.73 -6.62
CA SER A 22 4.32 -1.50 -5.45
C SER A 22 5.68 -2.14 -5.71
N LEU A 23 5.89 -2.71 -6.90
CA LEU A 23 7.20 -3.24 -7.30
C LEU A 23 8.26 -2.15 -7.34
N GLU A 24 7.95 -0.98 -7.91
CA GLU A 24 8.87 0.16 -7.90
C GLU A 24 9.24 0.61 -6.48
N ILE A 25 8.30 0.58 -5.53
CA ILE A 25 8.61 0.84 -4.11
C ILE A 25 9.56 -0.23 -3.57
N LEU A 26 9.27 -1.51 -3.81
CA LEU A 26 10.11 -2.61 -3.35
C LEU A 26 11.53 -2.53 -3.93
N ASP A 27 11.67 -2.14 -5.19
CA ASP A 27 12.95 -1.95 -5.85
C ASP A 27 13.75 -0.82 -5.22
N ILE A 28 13.11 0.27 -4.78
CA ILE A 28 13.79 1.38 -4.11
C ILE A 28 14.23 0.97 -2.70
N ILE A 29 13.37 0.32 -1.92
CA ILE A 29 13.68 -0.01 -0.52
C ILE A 29 14.70 -1.12 -0.32
N HIS A 30 14.90 -1.97 -1.34
CA HIS A 30 15.90 -3.04 -1.32
C HIS A 30 17.23 -2.64 -1.98
N GLN A 31 17.38 -1.39 -2.41
CA GLN A 31 18.66 -0.93 -2.94
C GLN A 31 19.75 -0.88 -1.86
N PRO A 32 21.00 -1.24 -2.20
CA PRO A 32 22.11 -1.27 -1.24
C PRO A 32 22.51 0.13 -0.75
N LYS A 33 22.08 1.19 -1.45
CA LYS A 33 22.28 2.58 -1.05
C LYS A 33 20.99 3.34 -1.31
N THR A 34 20.23 3.55 -0.25
CA THR A 34 19.10 4.48 -0.27
C THR A 34 19.54 5.84 0.27
N ASP A 35 19.17 6.91 -0.44
CA ASP A 35 19.31 8.29 0.02
C ASP A 35 17.97 8.95 0.39
N SER A 36 17.98 10.25 0.69
CA SER A 36 16.77 11.01 1.05
C SER A 36 15.78 11.16 -0.10
N ASP A 37 16.25 11.18 -1.34
CA ASP A 37 15.42 11.41 -2.53
C ASP A 37 14.62 10.15 -2.87
N ASP A 38 15.22 8.98 -2.65
CA ASP A 38 14.53 7.68 -2.70
C ASP A 38 13.35 7.61 -1.72
N VAL A 39 13.53 8.12 -0.49
CA VAL A 39 12.44 8.17 0.51
C VAL A 39 11.29 9.02 -0.01
N ILE A 40 11.60 10.17 -0.62
CA ILE A 40 10.61 11.06 -1.21
C ILE A 40 9.87 10.35 -2.35
N GLU A 41 10.58 9.61 -3.21
CA GLU A 41 9.95 8.83 -4.28
C GLU A 41 9.02 7.74 -3.74
N VAL A 42 9.42 7.01 -2.70
CA VAL A 42 8.56 6.02 -2.05
C VAL A 42 7.29 6.69 -1.52
N LYS A 43 7.42 7.84 -0.83
CA LYS A 43 6.25 8.60 -0.32
C LYS A 43 5.30 9.00 -1.44
N LYS A 44 5.81 9.52 -2.56
CA LYS A 44 4.98 9.90 -3.72
C LYS A 44 4.25 8.69 -4.30
N ARG A 45 4.92 7.55 -4.44
CA ARG A 45 4.31 6.32 -4.97
C ARG A 45 3.22 5.78 -4.05
N MET A 46 3.43 5.80 -2.73
CA MET A 46 2.41 5.41 -1.75
C MET A 46 1.16 6.30 -1.85
N ILE A 47 1.34 7.63 -2.00
CA ILE A 47 0.23 8.57 -2.20
C ILE A 47 -0.51 8.26 -3.50
N ARG A 48 0.22 7.97 -4.59
CA ARG A 48 -0.39 7.61 -5.87
C ARG A 48 -1.21 6.33 -5.76
N ILE A 49 -0.71 5.31 -5.07
CA ILE A 49 -1.46 4.08 -4.80
C ILE A 49 -2.73 4.38 -3.99
N LEU A 50 -2.65 5.19 -2.93
CA LEU A 50 -3.84 5.60 -2.16
C LEU A 50 -4.87 6.31 -3.04
N ALA A 51 -4.44 7.20 -3.94
CA ALA A 51 -5.34 7.88 -4.87
C ALA A 51 -6.03 6.90 -5.82
N LEU A 52 -5.30 5.90 -6.35
CA LEU A 52 -5.85 4.84 -7.19
C LEU A 52 -6.87 3.99 -6.42
N LEU A 53 -6.57 3.61 -5.17
CA LEU A 53 -7.46 2.84 -4.32
C LEU A 53 -8.74 3.61 -3.96
N ASN A 54 -8.63 4.92 -3.68
CA ASN A 54 -9.81 5.78 -3.47
C ASN A 54 -10.66 5.88 -4.73
N GLY A 55 -10.02 6.01 -5.91
CA GLY A 55 -10.71 5.96 -7.19
C GLY A 55 -11.45 4.63 -7.38
N LEU A 56 -10.79 3.50 -7.14
CA LEU A 56 -11.39 2.17 -7.22
C LEU A 56 -12.51 1.93 -6.19
N ALA A 57 -12.37 2.49 -4.98
CA ALA A 57 -13.40 2.43 -3.95
C ALA A 57 -14.69 3.15 -4.37
N SER A 58 -14.60 4.18 -5.23
CA SER A 58 -15.77 4.87 -5.77
C SER A 58 -16.60 4.03 -6.74
N TYR A 59 -16.00 3.03 -7.40
CA TYR A 59 -16.69 2.06 -8.24
C TYR A 59 -17.23 0.86 -7.44
N GLY A 60 -16.86 0.76 -6.15
CA GLY A 60 -17.29 -0.29 -5.22
C GLY A 60 -18.51 0.11 -4.37
N PHE A 61 -19.00 -0.83 -3.56
CA PHE A 61 -20.06 -0.55 -2.60
C PHE A 61 -19.55 0.45 -1.53
N PRO A 62 -20.35 1.46 -1.14
CA PRO A 62 -19.95 2.43 -0.12
C PRO A 62 -19.70 1.71 1.21
N GLY A 63 -18.45 1.70 1.67
CA GLY A 63 -18.11 1.10 2.98
C GLY A 63 -16.74 0.44 3.13
N ARG A 64 -15.87 0.43 2.11
CA ARG A 64 -14.47 0.02 2.33
C ARG A 64 -13.69 1.12 3.01
N ASP A 65 -13.41 0.88 4.29
CA ASP A 65 -12.56 1.73 5.09
C ASP A 65 -11.09 1.53 4.69
N LEU A 66 -10.57 2.44 3.87
CA LEU A 66 -9.15 2.52 3.53
C LEU A 66 -8.30 3.13 4.65
N ASP A 67 -8.89 3.47 5.80
CA ASP A 67 -8.19 4.09 6.92
C ASP A 67 -7.08 3.20 7.47
N ALA A 68 -7.21 1.87 7.40
CA ALA A 68 -6.10 0.97 7.73
C ALA A 68 -4.87 1.18 6.83
N VAL A 69 -5.07 1.30 5.52
CA VAL A 69 -4.00 1.55 4.55
C VAL A 69 -3.46 2.97 4.71
N MET A 70 -4.33 3.95 4.93
CA MET A 70 -3.94 5.34 5.17
C MET A 70 -3.11 5.49 6.45
N ARG A 71 -3.49 4.80 7.53
CA ARG A 71 -2.70 4.75 8.78
C ARG A 71 -1.32 4.13 8.58
N LEU A 72 -1.17 3.12 7.71
CA LEU A 72 0.16 2.59 7.36
C LEU A 72 1.02 3.64 6.67
N VAL A 73 0.45 4.41 5.73
CA VAL A 73 1.17 5.51 5.05
C VAL A 73 1.57 6.60 6.04
N LEU A 74 0.64 7.04 6.89
CA LEU A 74 0.92 8.07 7.91
C LEU A 74 1.99 7.60 8.90
N ARG A 75 1.96 6.32 9.29
CA ARG A 75 2.98 5.75 10.17
C ARG A 75 4.35 5.73 9.50
N PHE A 76 4.42 5.29 8.23
CA PHE A 76 5.66 5.40 7.45
C PHE A 76 6.15 6.85 7.41
N PHE A 77 5.28 7.82 7.12
CA PHE A 77 5.66 9.23 7.03
C PHE A 77 6.17 9.79 8.35
N SER A 78 5.56 9.40 9.47
CA SER A 78 5.97 9.83 10.81
C SER A 78 7.33 9.26 11.24
N MET A 79 7.69 8.07 10.75
CA MET A 79 8.96 7.43 11.10
C MET A 79 10.10 7.80 10.19
N GLN A 80 9.83 8.35 9.01
CA GLN A 80 10.84 8.92 8.12
C GLN A 80 11.30 10.31 8.61
N GLY A 81 11.82 10.33 9.84
CA GLY A 81 12.53 11.44 10.47
C GLY A 81 13.97 11.59 9.98
N ARG A 82 14.70 12.59 10.49
CA ARG A 82 15.88 13.23 9.88
C ARG A 82 17.17 12.38 9.78
N GLY A 83 17.11 11.04 9.81
CA GLY A 83 18.29 10.15 9.80
C GLY A 83 18.18 8.94 8.87
N LYS A 84 19.32 8.29 8.61
CA LYS A 84 19.39 7.07 7.78
C LYS A 84 18.82 5.83 8.50
N GLU A 85 18.88 5.81 9.83
CA GLU A 85 18.32 4.71 10.64
C GLU A 85 16.78 4.68 10.60
N ASP A 86 16.16 5.86 10.50
CA ASP A 86 14.72 6.05 10.36
C ASP A 86 14.20 5.42 9.05
N TYR A 87 15.02 5.43 7.99
CA TYR A 87 14.71 4.75 6.74
C TYR A 87 14.62 3.23 6.88
N LEU A 88 15.62 2.62 7.50
CA LEU A 88 15.68 1.17 7.69
C LEU A 88 14.50 0.66 8.52
N GLN A 89 14.07 1.42 9.53
CA GLN A 89 12.88 1.10 10.32
C GLN A 89 11.57 1.20 9.53
N GLY A 90 11.56 1.94 8.42
CA GLY A 90 10.41 2.09 7.53
C GLY A 90 10.24 0.95 6.52
N ILE A 91 11.30 0.19 6.21
CA ILE A 91 11.28 -0.87 5.18
C ILE A 91 10.16 -1.89 5.43
N PRO A 92 9.99 -2.47 6.63
CA PRO A 92 8.93 -3.45 6.88
C PRO A 92 7.53 -2.89 6.67
N LEU A 93 7.35 -1.57 6.83
CA LEU A 93 6.04 -0.93 6.59
C LEU A 93 5.77 -0.67 5.13
N CYS A 94 6.81 -0.37 4.36
CA CYS A 94 6.69 -0.31 2.91
C CYS A 94 6.32 -1.69 2.34
N GLU A 95 6.96 -2.76 2.82
CA GLU A 95 6.63 -4.13 2.42
C GLU A 95 5.19 -4.49 2.82
N LEU A 96 4.81 -4.24 4.08
CA LEU A 96 3.46 -4.49 4.56
C LEU A 96 2.42 -3.70 3.77
N PHE A 97 2.72 -2.44 3.45
CA PHE A 97 1.87 -1.62 2.60
C PHE A 97 1.70 -2.25 1.21
N CYS A 98 2.80 -2.63 0.55
CA CYS A 98 2.78 -3.24 -0.78
C CYS A 98 1.99 -4.56 -0.78
N ILE A 99 2.18 -5.42 0.21
CA ILE A 99 1.40 -6.65 0.37
C ILE A 99 -0.08 -6.33 0.55
N THR A 100 -0.40 -5.39 1.44
CA THR A 100 -1.79 -5.03 1.78
C THR A 100 -2.53 -4.50 0.57
N VAL A 101 -1.94 -3.59 -0.21
CA VAL A 101 -2.61 -2.96 -1.36
C VAL A 101 -2.80 -3.95 -2.52
N ASN A 102 -1.88 -4.89 -2.73
CA ASN A 102 -1.98 -5.91 -3.78
C ASN A 102 -2.96 -7.03 -3.43
N ALA A 103 -3.17 -7.29 -2.14
CA ALA A 103 -4.17 -8.24 -1.65
C ALA A 103 -5.62 -7.73 -1.80
N ILE A 104 -5.82 -6.46 -2.19
CA ILE A 104 -7.16 -5.91 -2.37
C ILE A 104 -7.78 -6.49 -3.65
N GLU A 105 -8.82 -7.30 -3.48
CA GLU A 105 -9.63 -7.84 -4.57
C GLU A 105 -10.82 -6.93 -4.88
N PHE A 106 -11.13 -6.77 -6.17
CA PHE A 106 -12.19 -5.90 -6.69
C PHE A 106 -13.26 -6.64 -7.51
N THR A 107 -13.32 -7.97 -7.42
CA THR A 107 -14.25 -8.82 -8.19
C THR A 107 -15.69 -8.76 -7.66
N GLN A 108 -16.66 -8.87 -8.58
CA GLN A 108 -18.10 -8.82 -8.30
C GLN A 108 -18.51 -9.89 -7.27
N GLY A 109 -19.23 -9.46 -6.23
CA GLY A 109 -19.75 -10.36 -5.20
C GLY A 109 -18.80 -10.56 -4.02
N TRP A 110 -18.97 -9.72 -2.99
CA TRP A 110 -19.10 -10.16 -1.59
C TRP A 110 -18.21 -11.32 -1.13
N ILE A 111 -17.11 -11.04 -0.42
CA ILE A 111 -16.86 -11.54 0.96
C ILE A 111 -15.96 -10.52 1.70
N PRO A 112 -16.41 -9.92 2.82
CA PRO A 112 -15.60 -9.75 4.03
C PRO A 112 -15.94 -10.90 5.01
N PRO A 113 -15.11 -11.26 6.02
CA PRO A 113 -14.31 -10.30 6.79
C PRO A 113 -12.91 -10.80 7.18
N VAL A 114 -12.12 -9.85 7.65
CA VAL A 114 -10.84 -10.03 8.33
C VAL A 114 -9.68 -10.31 7.36
N ILE A 115 -8.98 -9.23 6.99
CA ILE A 115 -7.52 -9.33 6.89
C ILE A 115 -7.06 -9.88 8.25
N ARG A 116 -6.89 -11.20 8.35
CA ARG A 116 -6.24 -11.88 9.49
C ARG A 116 -4.72 -11.79 9.38
N ALA A 117 -4.20 -10.83 8.62
CA ALA A 117 -2.86 -10.38 8.93
C ALA A 117 -2.99 -9.63 10.26
N GLN A 118 -2.80 -10.35 11.37
CA GLN A 118 -2.32 -9.69 12.56
C GLN A 118 -1.08 -8.94 12.09
N VAL A 119 -1.19 -7.61 12.00
CA VAL A 119 -0.01 -6.76 11.92
C VAL A 119 0.81 -7.19 13.14
N PRO A 120 1.98 -7.82 12.96
CA PRO A 120 2.73 -8.31 14.09
C PRO A 120 2.92 -7.12 15.03
N PRO A 121 2.64 -7.25 16.34
CA PRO A 121 2.98 -6.20 17.27
C PRO A 121 4.46 -5.86 17.07
N TYR A 122 4.75 -4.57 17.04
CA TYR A 122 6.06 -4.00 16.68
C TYR A 122 7.22 -4.67 17.44
N ASP A 123 6.96 -5.18 18.64
CA ASP A 123 7.88 -5.94 19.50
C ASP A 123 8.38 -7.27 18.90
N ILE A 124 7.68 -7.84 17.92
CA ILE A 124 8.11 -9.07 17.22
C ILE A 124 9.08 -8.76 16.08
N LEU A 125 8.93 -7.61 15.42
CA LEU A 125 9.81 -7.17 14.32
C LEU A 125 11.16 -6.62 14.80
N MET A 126 11.28 -6.32 16.10
CA MET A 126 12.48 -5.78 16.75
C MET A 126 13.26 -6.81 17.60
N LYS A 127 12.86 -8.09 17.60
CA LYS A 127 13.66 -9.12 18.27
C LYS A 127 14.85 -9.52 17.39
N LYS A 128 16.03 -9.14 17.92
CA LYS A 128 17.40 -9.45 17.49
C LYS A 128 17.61 -10.86 16.95
#